data_AF-A0A7X9GGQ9-F1
#
_entry.id   AF-A0A7X9GGQ9-F1
#
_cell.length_a   1.000
_cell.length_b   1.000
_cell.length_c   1.000
_cell.angle_alpha   90.00
_cell.angle_beta   90.00
_cell.angle_gamma   90.00
#
_symmetry.space_group_name_H-M   'P 1'
#
loop_
_entity.id
_entity.type
_entity.pdbx_description
1 polymer ?
#
loop_
_entity_poly.entity_id
_entity_poly.type
_entity_poly.pdbx_seq_one_letter_code
_entity_poly.pdbx_strand_id
1 'polypeptide(L)'
;MLFRYTNDKNGNPVKKAVIYTENEHPISNASIDSDAIAVIEKLKDHGFEAFIVGGAVRDLLLGNVPKDFDLVTDATPQRLKKMFRNSRIIGKRFRIVHIFFGTKIFEVSTFRSICDGCSIGNDFGTMDEDVMRRDFTINA
;
A
#
# COMPACT_ATOMS: atom_id res chain seq x y z
N MET A 1 -9.24 -18.51 8.63
CA MET A 1 -7.87 -18.01 8.44
C MET A 1 -7.40 -18.57 7.12
N LEU A 2 -7.09 -17.71 6.16
CA LEU A 2 -6.67 -18.13 4.82
C LEU A 2 -5.15 -18.02 4.71
N PHE A 3 -4.56 -18.75 3.76
CA PHE A 3 -3.12 -18.70 3.50
C PHE A 3 -2.87 -18.38 2.03
N ARG A 4 -2.01 -17.39 1.78
CA ARG A 4 -1.46 -17.15 0.44
C ARG A 4 -0.26 -18.08 0.25
N TYR A 5 -0.28 -18.85 -0.83
CA TYR A 5 0.83 -19.70 -1.23
C TYR A 5 1.57 -19.11 -2.43
N THR A 6 2.86 -19.42 -2.53
CA THR A 6 3.70 -19.17 -3.71
C THR A 6 4.51 -20.43 -4.01
N ASN A 7 4.96 -20.59 -5.25
CA ASN A 7 5.83 -21.70 -5.59
C ASN A 7 7.29 -21.35 -5.26
N ASP A 8 8.02 -22.32 -4.69
CA ASP A 8 9.48 -22.30 -4.55
C ASP A 8 10.16 -22.47 -5.93
N LYS A 9 11.47 -22.23 -6.03
CA LYS A 9 12.31 -22.52 -7.20
C LYS A 9 12.13 -23.96 -7.73
N ASN A 10 11.78 -24.91 -6.86
CA ASN A 10 11.51 -26.32 -7.21
C ASN A 10 10.03 -26.60 -7.52
N GLY A 11 9.17 -25.57 -7.55
CA GLY A 11 7.74 -25.70 -7.86
C GLY A 11 6.85 -26.14 -6.68
N ASN A 12 7.40 -26.31 -5.47
CA ASN A 12 6.62 -26.70 -4.31
C ASN A 12 5.81 -25.51 -3.75
N PRO A 13 4.57 -25.72 -3.29
CA PRO A 13 3.78 -24.67 -2.65
C PRO A 13 4.33 -24.35 -1.27
N VAL A 14 4.77 -23.10 -1.09
CA VAL A 14 5.26 -22.56 0.18
C VAL A 14 4.28 -21.50 0.67
N LYS A 15 3.94 -21.56 1.96
CA LYS A 15 3.09 -20.56 2.60
C LYS A 15 3.82 -19.21 2.65
N LYS A 16 3.26 -18.21 1.98
CA LYS A 16 3.82 -16.86 1.84
C LYS A 16 3.27 -15.89 2.86
N ALA A 17 1.95 -15.88 3.05
CA ALA A 17 1.29 -14.95 3.96
C ALA A 17 0.06 -15.58 4.62
N VAL A 18 -0.26 -15.07 5.81
CA VAL A 18 -1.53 -15.32 6.49
C VAL A 18 -2.51 -14.23 6.06
N ILE A 19 -3.73 -14.63 5.71
CA ILE A 19 -4.81 -13.72 5.35
C ILE A 19 -5.89 -13.82 6.44
N TYR A 20 -6.16 -12.68 7.07
CA TYR A 20 -7.29 -12.51 8.00
C TYR A 20 -8.48 -11.97 7.22
N THR A 21 -9.62 -12.63 7.36
CA THR A 21 -10.89 -12.16 6.78
C THR A 21 -11.54 -11.10 7.67
N GLU A 22 -12.60 -10.46 7.18
CA GLU A 22 -13.33 -9.39 7.89
C GLU A 22 -13.76 -9.79 9.31
N ASN A 23 -14.19 -11.05 9.48
CA ASN A 23 -14.62 -11.58 10.78
C ASN A 23 -13.45 -11.97 11.71
N GLU A 24 -12.21 -11.91 11.22
CA GLU A 24 -11.01 -12.36 11.94
C GLU A 24 -10.13 -11.20 12.43
N HIS A 25 -10.52 -9.96 12.16
CA HIS A 25 -9.83 -8.77 12.63
C HIS A 25 -10.82 -7.74 13.20
N PRO A 26 -10.41 -6.91 14.16
CA PRO A 26 -11.29 -5.91 14.78
C PRO A 26 -11.52 -4.65 13.92
N ILE A 27 -10.91 -4.56 12.73
CA ILE A 27 -11.00 -3.37 11.87
C ILE A 27 -12.42 -3.24 11.31
N SER A 28 -13.08 -2.14 11.64
CA SER A 28 -14.38 -1.77 11.08
C SER A 28 -14.21 -0.82 9.90
N ASN A 29 -14.99 -1.02 8.83
CA ASN A 29 -15.02 -0.12 7.68
C ASN A 29 -15.43 1.31 8.06
N ALA A 30 -16.20 1.49 9.14
CA ALA A 30 -16.59 2.81 9.64
C ALA A 30 -15.42 3.58 10.27
N SER A 31 -14.34 2.90 10.64
CA SER A 31 -13.14 3.51 11.22
C SER A 31 -12.12 3.93 10.15
N ILE A 32 -12.36 3.56 8.89
CA ILE A 32 -11.51 3.92 7.76
C ILE A 32 -12.07 5.18 7.10
N ASP A 33 -11.18 6.10 6.71
CA ASP A 33 -11.61 7.30 5.99
C ASP A 33 -12.25 6.93 4.64
N SER A 34 -13.50 7.36 4.44
CA SER A 34 -14.25 7.13 3.21
C SER A 34 -13.55 7.66 1.96
N ASP A 35 -12.83 8.78 2.09
CA ASP A 35 -12.08 9.37 0.98
C ASP A 35 -10.85 8.52 0.64
N ALA A 36 -10.22 7.88 1.62
CA ALA A 36 -9.13 6.93 1.39
C ALA A 36 -9.63 5.67 0.66
N ILE A 37 -10.81 5.17 1.05
CA ILE A 37 -11.49 4.07 0.34
C ILE A 37 -11.75 4.47 -1.12
N ALA A 38 -12.30 5.67 -1.36
CA ALA A 38 -12.57 6.15 -2.71
C ALA A 38 -11.30 6.25 -3.57
N VAL A 39 -10.15 6.63 -2.99
CA VAL A 39 -8.86 6.62 -3.71
C VAL A 39 -8.45 5.19 -4.08
N ILE A 40 -8.58 4.23 -3.16
CA ILE A 40 -8.27 2.82 -3.41
C ILE A 40 -9.18 2.23 -4.47
N GLU A 41 -10.49 2.46 -4.38
CA GLU A 41 -11.48 1.98 -5.36
C GLU A 41 -11.16 2.51 -6.74
N LYS A 42 -10.87 3.82 -6.85
CA LYS A 42 -10.48 4.41 -8.12
C LYS A 42 -9.20 3.79 -8.70
N LEU A 43 -8.22 3.45 -7.87
CA LEU A 43 -7.01 2.75 -8.33
C LEU A 43 -7.35 1.34 -8.84
N LYS A 44 -8.18 0.60 -8.11
CA LYS A 44 -8.65 -0.74 -8.48
C LYS A 44 -9.47 -0.73 -9.78
N ASP A 45 -10.33 0.26 -9.97
CA ASP A 45 -11.11 0.43 -11.20
C ASP A 45 -10.22 0.64 -12.44
N HIS A 46 -9.02 1.19 -12.25
CA HIS A 46 -8.02 1.36 -13.30
C HIS A 46 -7.09 0.14 -13.45
N GLY A 47 -7.36 -0.95 -12.74
CA GLY A 47 -6.61 -2.21 -12.80
C GLY A 47 -5.34 -2.21 -11.96
N PHE A 48 -5.20 -1.31 -10.98
CA PHE A 48 -4.08 -1.27 -10.06
C PHE A 48 -4.41 -1.94 -8.73
N GLU A 49 -3.42 -2.57 -8.13
CA GLU A 49 -3.49 -3.01 -6.75
C GLU A 49 -3.28 -1.80 -5.82
N ALA A 50 -4.08 -1.69 -4.77
CA ALA A 50 -3.96 -0.61 -3.80
C ALA A 50 -4.36 -1.07 -2.40
N PHE A 51 -3.54 -0.70 -1.40
CA PHE A 51 -3.69 -1.14 -0.02
C PHE A 51 -3.40 0.00 0.97
N ILE A 52 -4.09 -0.02 2.12
CA ILE A 52 -3.73 0.77 3.30
C ILE A 52 -2.64 0.00 4.04
N VAL A 53 -1.62 0.70 4.52
CA VAL A 53 -0.46 0.08 5.14
C VAL A 53 0.08 0.91 6.32
N GLY A 54 1.02 0.35 7.06
CA GLY A 54 1.79 1.11 8.05
C GLY A 54 1.00 1.42 9.33
N GLY A 55 1.20 2.64 9.83
CA GLY A 55 0.68 3.07 11.13
C GLY A 55 -0.85 3.05 11.19
N ALA A 56 -1.54 3.34 10.08
CA ALA A 56 -2.99 3.31 10.03
C ALA A 56 -3.56 1.92 10.35
N VAL A 57 -3.00 0.87 9.74
CA VAL A 57 -3.46 -0.52 9.99
C VAL A 57 -3.19 -0.93 11.43
N ARG A 58 -1.99 -0.61 11.96
CA ARG A 58 -1.65 -0.88 13.36
C ARG A 58 -2.63 -0.20 14.31
N ASP A 59 -2.90 1.09 14.10
CA ASP A 59 -3.74 1.86 15.00
C ASP A 59 -5.19 1.34 14.97
N LEU A 60 -5.71 0.98 13.79
CA LEU A 60 -7.01 0.32 13.63
C LEU A 60 -7.08 -1.05 14.33
N LEU A 61 -6.02 -1.85 14.25
CA LEU A 61 -5.95 -3.15 14.96
C LEU A 61 -5.99 -2.99 16.48
N LEU A 62 -5.48 -1.87 17.00
CA LEU A 62 -5.53 -1.53 18.42
C LEU A 62 -6.83 -0.81 18.82
N GLY A 63 -7.76 -0.58 17.89
CA GLY A 63 -9.00 0.16 18.13
C GLY A 63 -8.81 1.68 18.26
N ASN A 64 -7.65 2.20 17.86
CA ASN A 64 -7.36 3.63 17.84
C ASN A 64 -7.77 4.25 16.49
N VAL A 65 -8.01 5.57 16.49
CA VAL A 65 -8.27 6.34 15.27
C VAL A 65 -6.93 6.72 14.62
N PRO A 66 -6.66 6.28 13.37
CA PRO A 66 -5.47 6.70 12.63
C PRO A 66 -5.43 8.21 12.45
N LYS A 67 -4.22 8.77 12.49
CA LYS A 67 -4.00 10.20 12.21
C LYS A 67 -3.92 10.47 10.70
N ASP A 68 -3.21 9.60 10.00
CA ASP A 68 -2.93 9.69 8.57
C ASP A 68 -3.12 8.31 7.94
N PHE A 69 -3.55 8.28 6.67
CA PHE A 69 -3.72 7.05 5.90
C PHE A 69 -2.68 6.97 4.79
N ASP A 70 -1.70 6.09 4.98
CA ASP A 70 -0.70 5.78 3.98
C ASP A 70 -1.21 4.70 3.04
N LEU A 71 -1.16 4.99 1.74
CA LEU A 71 -1.58 4.09 0.68
C LEU A 71 -0.38 3.62 -0.13
N VAL A 72 -0.40 2.36 -0.52
CA VAL A 72 0.56 1.77 -1.47
C VAL A 72 -0.15 1.21 -2.68
N THR A 73 0.53 1.22 -3.82
CA THR A 73 0.00 0.69 -5.08
C THR A 73 1.12 0.20 -6.00
N ASP A 74 0.80 -0.60 -7.00
CA ASP A 74 1.68 -0.93 -8.13
C ASP A 74 1.71 0.17 -9.21
N ALA A 75 0.82 1.17 -9.14
CA ALA A 75 0.78 2.27 -10.08
C ALA A 75 2.02 3.17 -9.96
N THR A 76 2.70 3.43 -11.09
CA THR A 76 3.85 4.34 -11.12
C THR A 76 3.45 5.78 -10.78
N PRO A 77 4.35 6.62 -10.22
CA PRO A 77 4.03 8.01 -9.87
C PRO A 77 3.51 8.85 -11.04
N GLN A 78 3.98 8.54 -12.26
CA GLN A 78 3.50 9.18 -13.48
C GLN A 78 2.07 8.77 -13.83
N ARG A 79 1.70 7.49 -13.64
CA ARG A 79 0.33 7.00 -13.83
C ARG A 79 -0.60 7.59 -12.77
N LEU A 80 -0.17 7.63 -11.51
CA LEU A 80 -0.88 8.31 -10.42
C LEU A 80 -1.16 9.78 -10.75
N LYS A 81 -0.15 10.52 -11.22
CA LYS A 81 -0.31 11.91 -11.63
C LYS A 81 -1.30 12.09 -12.79
N LYS A 82 -1.37 11.14 -13.72
CA LYS A 82 -2.35 11.16 -14.82
C LYS A 82 -3.78 10.88 -14.34
N MET A 83 -3.95 9.95 -13.40
CA MET A 83 -5.26 9.57 -12.86
C MET A 83 -5.83 10.60 -11.88
N PHE A 84 -4.96 11.25 -11.11
CA PHE A 84 -5.31 12.25 -10.11
C PHE A 84 -4.71 13.59 -10.53
N ARG A 85 -5.49 14.39 -11.26
CA ARG A 85 -5.05 15.74 -11.70
C ARG A 85 -4.67 16.65 -10.53
N ASN A 86 -5.34 16.48 -9.39
CA ASN A 86 -5.03 17.16 -8.14
C ASN A 86 -4.01 16.34 -7.33
N SER A 87 -2.84 16.07 -7.90
CA SER A 87 -1.78 15.36 -7.18
C SER A 87 -0.41 15.99 -7.40
N ARG A 88 0.47 15.79 -6.42
CA ARG A 88 1.84 16.29 -6.44
C ARG A 88 2.80 15.18 -6.08
N ILE A 89 3.80 14.97 -6.93
CA ILE A 89 4.91 14.06 -6.63
C ILE A 89 5.87 14.80 -5.70
N ILE A 90 6.17 14.19 -4.56
CA ILE A 90 7.08 14.67 -3.53
C ILE A 90 8.21 13.64 -3.36
N GLY A 91 9.40 14.14 -3.01
CA GLY A 91 10.58 13.32 -2.77
C GLY A 91 11.40 13.02 -4.04
N LYS A 92 12.72 13.12 -3.91
CA LYS A 92 13.67 12.81 -5.00
C LYS A 92 14.01 11.33 -5.06
N ARG A 93 14.23 10.71 -3.89
CA ARG A 93 14.61 9.29 -3.73
C ARG A 93 13.39 8.39 -3.56
N PHE A 94 12.50 8.76 -2.64
CA PHE A 94 11.22 8.07 -2.43
C PHE A 94 10.14 8.92 -3.09
N ARG A 95 9.66 8.50 -4.26
CA ARG A 95 8.60 9.22 -4.98
C ARG A 95 7.26 8.89 -4.33
N ILE A 96 6.82 9.77 -3.44
CA ILE A 96 5.49 9.72 -2.82
C ILE A 96 4.59 10.67 -3.63
N VAL A 97 3.35 10.28 -3.86
CA VAL A 97 2.36 11.10 -4.55
C VAL A 97 1.32 11.55 -3.53
N HIS A 98 1.26 12.86 -3.31
CA HIS A 98 0.25 13.48 -2.47
C HIS A 98 -0.98 13.71 -3.35
N ILE A 99 -2.08 13.05 -3.02
CA ILE A 99 -3.38 13.23 -3.67
C ILE A 99 -4.20 14.17 -2.79
N PHE A 100 -4.65 15.27 -3.37
CA PHE A 100 -5.48 16.25 -2.67
C PHE A 100 -6.95 15.90 -2.86
N PHE A 101 -7.65 15.69 -1.74
CA PHE A 101 -9.09 15.44 -1.71
C PHE A 101 -9.74 16.47 -0.80
N GLY A 102 -10.25 17.55 -1.40
CA GLY A 102 -10.72 18.73 -0.65
C GLY A 102 -9.58 19.36 0.16
N THR A 103 -9.72 19.38 1.49
CA THR A 103 -8.69 19.86 2.43
C THR A 103 -7.75 18.77 2.92
N LYS A 104 -8.04 17.49 2.61
CA LYS A 104 -7.23 16.34 3.04
C LYS A 104 -6.15 16.01 2.01
N ILE A 105 -5.08 15.41 2.51
CA ILE A 105 -3.96 14.95 1.70
C ILE A 105 -3.78 13.46 2.00
N PHE A 106 -3.78 12.65 0.94
CA PHE A 106 -3.47 11.23 1.02
C PHE A 106 -2.11 10.97 0.43
N GLU A 107 -1.27 10.25 1.17
CA GLU A 107 0.05 9.84 0.71
C GLU A 107 -0.04 8.50 0.00
N VAL A 108 0.29 8.50 -1.30
CA VAL A 108 0.27 7.29 -2.12
C VAL A 108 1.67 7.00 -2.62
N SER A 109 2.19 5.82 -2.29
CA SER A 109 3.52 5.38 -2.70
C SER A 109 3.43 4.15 -3.60
N THR A 110 4.38 4.02 -4.53
CA THR A 110 4.48 2.82 -5.36
C THR A 110 5.32 1.75 -4.65
N PHE A 111 5.02 0.47 -4.84
CA PHE A 111 5.78 -0.65 -4.29
C PHE A 111 7.29 -0.54 -4.59
N ARG A 112 8.11 -0.75 -3.55
CA ARG A 112 9.57 -0.72 -3.65
C ARG A 112 10.11 -2.09 -4.04
N SER A 113 11.02 -2.13 -5.03
CA SER A 113 11.77 -3.34 -5.37
C SER A 113 12.94 -3.57 -4.39
N ILE A 114 13.37 -4.83 -4.21
CA ILE A 114 14.50 -5.24 -3.34
C ILE A 114 15.87 -4.96 -3.97
N CYS A 115 15.97 -4.59 -5.25
CA CYS A 115 17.27 -4.38 -5.91
C CYS A 115 18.16 -3.36 -5.17
N ASP A 116 19.23 -3.85 -4.54
CA ASP A 116 20.23 -3.06 -3.84
C ASP A 116 21.18 -2.43 -4.88
N GLY A 117 21.18 -1.10 -4.95
CA GLY A 117 22.05 -0.34 -5.86
C GLY A 117 21.32 0.35 -7.02
N CYS A 118 20.03 0.10 -7.24
CA CYS A 118 19.21 0.92 -8.15
C CYS A 118 18.85 2.27 -7.50
N SER A 119 19.86 3.08 -7.17
CA SER A 119 19.66 4.46 -6.69
C SER A 119 19.08 5.40 -7.76
N ILE A 120 18.87 4.92 -8.99
CA ILE A 120 18.39 5.69 -10.15
C ILE A 120 17.61 4.76 -11.10
N GLY A 121 16.56 4.07 -10.64
CA GLY A 121 15.82 3.14 -11.50
C GLY A 121 14.33 3.16 -11.19
N ASN A 122 13.49 3.33 -12.20
CA ASN A 122 12.03 3.27 -12.10
C ASN A 122 11.54 1.81 -11.93
N ASP A 123 12.26 0.99 -11.17
CA ASP A 123 11.94 -0.42 -10.96
C ASP A 123 10.96 -0.52 -9.80
N PHE A 124 9.69 -0.66 -10.16
CA PHE A 124 8.60 -0.86 -9.23
C PHE A 124 8.52 -2.35 -8.88
N GLY A 125 8.47 -2.63 -7.59
CA GLY A 125 8.48 -4.00 -7.08
C GLY A 125 7.09 -4.60 -6.96
N THR A 126 7.04 -5.79 -6.37
CA THR A 126 5.79 -6.42 -5.93
C THR A 126 5.44 -6.04 -4.48
N MET A 127 4.20 -6.28 -4.07
CA MET A 127 3.78 -6.09 -2.67
C MET A 127 4.71 -6.83 -1.68
N ASP A 128 5.12 -8.05 -2.01
CA ASP A 128 6.01 -8.85 -1.15
C ASP A 128 7.40 -8.22 -0.98
N GLU A 129 7.90 -7.57 -2.02
CA GLU A 129 9.18 -6.87 -1.98
C GLU A 129 9.10 -5.59 -1.14
N ASP A 130 7.99 -4.88 -1.21
CA ASP A 130 7.75 -3.66 -0.42
C ASP A 130 7.73 -3.97 1.07
N VAL A 131 7.00 -5.01 1.47
CA VAL A 131 6.86 -5.45 2.87
C VAL A 131 8.23 -5.77 3.49
N MET A 132 9.14 -6.39 2.72
CA MET A 132 10.48 -6.74 3.19
C MET A 132 11.42 -5.54 3.42
N ARG A 133 11.11 -4.37 2.84
CA ARG A 133 11.90 -3.14 3.06
C ARG A 133 11.37 -2.25 4.19
N ARG A 134 10.33 -2.67 4.90
CA ARG A 134 9.75 -1.92 6.01
C ARG A 134 10.49 -2.23 7.30
N ASP A 135 10.67 -1.21 8.14
CA ASP A 135 11.53 -1.30 9.32
C ASP A 135 10.98 -2.19 10.44
N PHE A 136 9.64 -2.25 10.59
CA PHE A 136 8.98 -2.96 11.69
C PHE A 136 7.86 -3.87 11.20
N THR A 137 7.81 -5.08 11.73
CA THR A 137 6.79 -6.11 11.40
C THR A 137 5.36 -5.65 11.66
N ILE A 138 5.14 -4.81 12.66
CA ILE A 138 3.80 -4.29 12.98
C ILE A 138 3.31 -3.24 11.97
N ASN A 139 4.20 -2.66 11.18
CA ASN A 139 3.90 -1.65 10.17
C ASN A 139 4.00 -2.21 8.73
N ALA A 140 4.13 -3.54 8.58
CA ALA A 140 4.47 -4.23 7.34
C ALA A 140 3.52 -5.40 7.06
#